data_AF-A0A1R4EFC6-F1
#
_entry.id   AF-A0A1R4EFC6-F1
#
_cell.length_a   1.000
_cell.length_b   1.000
_cell.length_c   1.000
_cell.angle_alpha   90.00
_cell.angle_beta   90.00
_cell.angle_gamma   90.00
#
_symmetry.space_group_name_H-M   'P 1'
#
loop_
_entity.id
_entity.type
_entity.pdbx_description
1 polymer ?
#
loop_
_entity_poly.entity_id
_entity_poly.type
_entity_poly.pdbx_seq_one_letter_code
_entity_poly.pdbx_strand_id
1 'polypeptide(L)'
;MRHYEVVLIVHPDQSDQVVGMVERYIKLVQDNNGMVHRLEDWGRRQLAYPINKIHKAHYVLFNIECDGATLEELEELFRYNDAIIRSLVVRRDDAITEPSQLAKSADEKRARKAPRSENSDNDQDDESNDDSDE
;
A
#
# COMPACT_ATOMS: atom_id res chain seq x y z
N MET A 1 -21.60 13.01 9.88
CA MET A 1 -20.77 12.84 8.67
C MET A 1 -21.14 11.52 8.02
N ARG A 2 -20.66 11.23 6.81
CA ARG A 2 -20.94 9.97 6.11
C ARG A 2 -19.65 9.18 5.94
N HIS A 3 -19.77 7.86 5.89
CA HIS A 3 -18.62 6.99 5.65
C HIS A 3 -18.45 6.74 4.16
N TYR A 4 -17.21 6.82 3.70
CA TYR A 4 -16.82 6.53 2.33
C TYR A 4 -15.63 5.60 2.30
N GLU A 5 -15.64 4.71 1.32
CA GLU A 5 -14.51 3.88 0.96
C GLU A 5 -13.94 4.40 -0.35
N VAL A 6 -12.66 4.77 -0.35
CA VAL A 6 -11.98 5.33 -1.51
C VAL A 6 -10.86 4.40 -1.92
N VAL A 7 -10.90 3.97 -3.18
CA VAL A 7 -9.84 3.20 -3.82
C VAL A 7 -9.19 4.04 -4.89
N LEU A 8 -7.88 4.22 -4.79
CA LEU A 8 -7.06 4.91 -5.77
C LEU A 8 -6.16 3.93 -6.52
N ILE A 9 -6.05 4.15 -7.82
CA ILE A 9 -5.12 3.47 -8.69
C ILE A 9 -4.15 4.52 -9.23
N VAL A 10 -2.88 4.41 -8.85
CA VAL A 10 -1.82 5.37 -9.20
C VAL A 10 -0.89 4.76 -10.24
N HIS A 11 -0.38 5.60 -11.14
CA HIS A 11 0.62 5.26 -12.13
C HIS A 11 1.84 4.59 -11.47
N PRO A 12 2.37 3.49 -12.03
CA PRO A 12 3.48 2.75 -11.40
C PRO A 12 4.75 3.58 -11.23
N ASP A 13 5.01 4.55 -12.12
CA ASP A 13 6.18 5.42 -12.07
C ASP A 13 6.12 6.45 -10.94
N GLN A 14 4.92 6.75 -10.43
CA GLN A 14 4.71 7.68 -9.31
C GLN A 14 4.54 6.94 -7.97
N SER A 15 4.90 5.65 -7.92
CA SER A 15 4.75 4.79 -6.74
C SER A 15 5.41 5.35 -5.49
N ASP A 16 6.57 6.02 -5.63
CA ASP A 16 7.31 6.55 -4.49
C ASP A 16 6.67 7.83 -3.91
N GLN A 17 5.83 8.51 -4.70
CA GLN A 17 5.12 9.73 -4.28
C GLN A 17 3.79 9.43 -3.58
N VAL A 18 3.32 8.18 -3.63
CA VAL A 18 2.01 7.77 -3.13
C VAL A 18 1.83 8.12 -1.65
N VAL A 19 2.84 7.83 -0.82
CA VAL A 19 2.77 8.09 0.63
C VAL A 19 2.51 9.57 0.91
N GLY A 20 3.28 10.47 0.29
CA GLY A 20 3.10 11.91 0.46
C GLY A 20 1.81 12.46 -0.14
N MET A 21 1.27 11.83 -1.19
CA MET A 21 -0.07 12.16 -1.70
C MET A 21 -1.17 11.79 -0.70
N VAL A 22 -1.10 10.57 -0.17
CA VAL A 22 -2.06 10.05 0.80
C VAL A 22 -2.05 10.88 2.09
N GLU A 23 -0.88 11.22 2.62
CA GLU A 23 -0.77 12.08 3.80
C GLU A 23 -1.42 13.45 3.59
N ARG A 24 -1.31 14.05 2.40
CA ARG A 24 -2.00 15.31 2.06
C ARG A 24 -3.51 15.15 2.09
N TYR A 25 -4.04 14.07 1.53
CA TYR A 25 -5.48 13.80 1.56
C TYR A 25 -5.99 13.53 2.98
N ILE A 26 -5.22 12.83 3.80
CA ILE A 26 -5.55 12.60 5.21
C ILE A 26 -5.59 13.91 5.98
N LYS A 27 -4.60 14.80 5.79
CA LYS A 27 -4.59 16.12 6.41
C LYS A 27 -5.81 16.95 6.01
N LEU A 28 -6.14 16.99 4.72
CA LEU A 28 -7.35 17.69 4.24
C LEU A 28 -8.62 17.19 4.95
N VAL A 29 -8.77 15.88 5.09
CA VAL A 29 -9.92 15.28 5.81
C VAL A 29 -9.90 15.67 7.28
N GLN A 30 -8.75 15.63 7.94
CA GLN A 30 -8.61 15.98 9.36
C GLN A 30 -8.86 17.46 9.63
N ASP A 31 -8.38 18.35 8.76
CA ASP A 31 -8.56 19.80 8.84
C ASP A 31 -10.05 20.19 8.77
N ASN A 32 -10.85 19.42 8.01
CA ASN A 32 -12.30 19.57 7.91
C ASN A 32 -13.09 18.72 8.93
N ASN A 33 -12.47 18.39 10.07
CA ASN A 33 -13.05 17.59 11.16
C ASN A 33 -13.47 16.15 10.80
N GLY A 34 -13.01 15.62 9.67
CA GLY A 34 -13.21 14.23 9.29
C GLY A 34 -12.26 13.26 9.99
N MET A 35 -12.57 11.96 9.88
CA MET A 35 -11.75 10.88 10.46
C MET A 35 -11.35 9.87 9.40
N VAL A 36 -10.17 9.25 9.59
CA VAL A 36 -9.69 8.15 8.76
C VAL A 36 -9.74 6.88 9.58
N HIS A 37 -10.60 5.94 9.17
CA HIS A 37 -10.87 4.70 9.90
C HIS A 37 -9.91 3.58 9.50
N ARG A 38 -9.50 3.56 8.23
CA ARG A 38 -8.62 2.53 7.68
C ARG A 38 -7.77 3.12 6.59
N LEU A 39 -6.51 2.73 6.56
CA LEU A 39 -5.56 3.06 5.49
C LEU A 39 -4.77 1.81 5.14
N GLU A 40 -4.80 1.42 3.87
CA GLU A 40 -4.07 0.27 3.35
C GLU A 40 -3.36 0.60 2.05
N ASP A 41 -2.06 0.37 2.04
CA ASP A 41 -1.24 0.34 0.84
C ASP A 41 -1.14 -1.11 0.36
N TRP A 42 -1.72 -1.41 -0.80
CA TRP A 42 -1.63 -2.73 -1.43
C TRP A 42 -0.44 -2.87 -2.37
N GLY A 43 0.31 -1.80 -2.59
CA GLY A 43 1.47 -1.69 -3.44
C GLY A 43 1.15 -1.88 -4.92
N ARG A 44 2.20 -2.23 -5.67
CA ARG A 44 2.10 -2.45 -7.12
C ARG A 44 1.49 -3.81 -7.44
N ARG A 45 0.40 -3.79 -8.21
CA ARG A 45 -0.33 -4.98 -8.65
C ARG A 45 -0.54 -4.97 -10.16
N GLN A 46 -0.63 -6.16 -10.75
CA GLN A 46 -0.94 -6.31 -12.17
C GLN A 46 -2.43 -6.07 -12.40
N LEU A 47 -2.75 -5.25 -13.41
CA LEU A 47 -4.12 -4.99 -13.83
C LEU A 47 -4.67 -6.17 -14.64
N ALA A 48 -5.97 -6.43 -14.51
CA ALA A 48 -6.65 -7.46 -15.30
C ALA A 48 -6.68 -7.13 -16.80
N TYR A 49 -6.69 -5.83 -17.13
CA TYR A 49 -6.63 -5.30 -18.48
C TYR A 49 -5.86 -3.98 -18.47
N PRO A 50 -5.22 -3.59 -19.58
CA PRO A 50 -4.46 -2.35 -19.62
C PRO A 50 -5.36 -1.13 -19.55
N ILE A 51 -4.97 -0.15 -18.73
CA ILE A 51 -5.60 1.18 -18.66
C ILE A 51 -4.54 2.17 -19.14
N ASN A 52 -4.82 2.99 -20.15
CA ASN A 52 -3.85 3.93 -20.73
C ASN A 52 -2.51 3.28 -21.10
N LYS A 53 -2.55 2.03 -21.62
CA LYS A 53 -1.37 1.18 -21.97
C LYS A 53 -0.51 0.73 -20.78
N ILE A 54 -0.99 0.90 -19.55
CA ILE A 54 -0.32 0.48 -18.32
C ILE A 54 -0.84 -0.89 -17.91
N HIS A 55 0.06 -1.80 -17.52
CA HIS A 55 -0.28 -3.17 -17.07
C HIS A 55 -0.13 -3.39 -15.57
N LYS A 56 0.54 -2.47 -14.85
CA LYS A 56 0.75 -2.54 -13.41
C LYS A 56 0.44 -1.18 -12.80
N ALA A 57 -0.20 -1.15 -11.66
CA ALA A 57 -0.51 0.09 -10.96
C ALA A 57 -0.35 -0.07 -9.46
N HIS A 58 -0.14 1.05 -8.76
CA HIS A 58 -0.08 1.08 -7.31
C HIS A 58 -1.49 1.29 -6.77
N TYR A 59 -1.93 0.40 -5.88
CA TYR A 59 -3.27 0.46 -5.28
C TYR A 59 -3.21 0.98 -3.86
N VAL A 60 -4.07 1.94 -3.55
CA VAL A 60 -4.29 2.44 -2.20
C VAL A 60 -5.76 2.40 -1.87
N LEU A 61 -6.07 1.99 -0.65
CA LEU A 61 -7.40 2.01 -0.07
C LEU A 61 -7.38 2.87 1.19
N PHE A 62 -8.38 3.73 1.35
CA PHE A 62 -8.67 4.36 2.63
C PHE A 62 -10.17 4.49 2.88
N ASN A 63 -10.55 4.33 4.14
CA ASN A 63 -11.91 4.56 4.62
C ASN A 63 -11.94 5.85 5.42
N ILE A 64 -12.78 6.77 4.99
CA ILE A 64 -12.89 8.10 5.57
C ILE A 64 -14.31 8.35 6.04
N GLU A 65 -14.40 9.22 7.03
CA GLU A 65 -15.63 9.84 7.47
C GLU A 65 -15.47 11.34 7.24
N CYS A 66 -16.30 11.90 6.37
CA CYS A 66 -16.26 13.31 6.03
C CYS A 66 -17.66 13.84 5.71
N ASP A 67 -17.76 15.16 5.57
CA ASP A 67 -18.93 15.84 5.05
C ASP A 67 -18.96 15.81 3.50
N GLY A 68 -20.03 16.32 2.91
CA GLY A 68 -20.19 16.33 1.45
C GLY A 68 -19.21 17.26 0.74
N ALA A 69 -18.89 18.41 1.33
CA ALA A 69 -18.01 19.41 0.71
C ALA A 69 -16.56 18.91 0.65
N THR A 70 -16.05 18.31 1.73
CA THR A 70 -14.70 17.71 1.72
C THR A 70 -14.60 16.55 0.73
N LEU A 71 -15.68 15.77 0.55
CA LEU A 71 -15.68 14.71 -0.45
C LEU A 71 -15.56 15.28 -1.87
N GLU A 72 -16.30 16.33 -2.19
CA GLU A 72 -16.27 16.98 -3.50
C GLU A 72 -14.87 17.56 -3.79
N GLU A 73 -14.25 18.21 -2.80
CA GLU A 73 -12.87 18.69 -2.90
C GLU A 73 -11.87 17.54 -3.14
N LEU A 74 -12.01 16.41 -2.44
CA LEU A 74 -11.18 15.23 -2.69
C LEU A 74 -11.36 14.67 -4.10
N GLU A 75 -12.60 14.58 -4.59
CA GLU A 75 -12.89 14.12 -5.95
C GLU A 75 -12.27 15.03 -7.01
N GLU A 76 -12.31 16.35 -6.81
CA GLU A 76 -11.61 17.32 -7.67
C GLU A 76 -10.09 17.10 -7.63
N LEU A 77 -9.50 16.96 -6.44
CA LEU A 77 -8.07 16.69 -6.30
C LEU A 77 -7.64 15.38 -6.97
N PHE A 78 -8.48 14.35 -6.95
CA PHE A 78 -8.21 13.11 -7.67
C PHE A 78 -8.27 13.30 -9.17
N ARG A 79 -9.24 14.09 -9.65
CA ARG A 79 -9.47 14.34 -11.07
C ARG A 79 -8.36 15.16 -11.72
N TYR A 80 -7.81 16.15 -11.01
CA TYR A 80 -6.74 17.02 -11.52
C TYR A 80 -5.34 16.45 -11.32
N ASN A 81 -5.22 15.29 -10.67
CA ASN A 81 -3.93 14.66 -10.46
C ASN A 81 -3.67 13.58 -11.51
N ASP A 82 -2.81 13.90 -12.48
CA ASP A 82 -2.43 13.00 -13.58
C ASP A 82 -1.77 11.69 -13.12
N ALA A 83 -1.25 11.63 -11.88
CA ALA A 83 -0.72 10.40 -11.32
C ALA A 83 -1.82 9.37 -11.03
N ILE A 84 -3.05 9.80 -10.78
CA ILE A 84 -4.18 8.92 -10.47
C ILE A 84 -4.86 8.53 -11.78
N ILE A 85 -4.75 7.25 -12.14
CA ILE A 85 -5.33 6.74 -13.39
C ILE A 85 -6.80 6.35 -13.24
N ARG A 86 -7.24 6.06 -12.01
CA ARG A 86 -8.64 5.80 -11.67
C ARG A 86 -8.87 5.95 -10.17
N SER A 87 -9.98 6.55 -9.80
CA SER A 87 -10.52 6.58 -8.44
C SER A 87 -11.90 5.90 -8.41
N LEU A 88 -12.25 5.32 -7.27
CA LEU A 88 -13.59 4.84 -6.97
C LEU A 88 -13.94 5.26 -5.54
N VAL A 89 -15.02 6.01 -5.41
CA VAL A 89 -15.61 6.40 -4.13
C VAL A 89 -16.91 5.63 -3.95
N VAL A 90 -17.06 4.96 -2.81
CA VAL A 90 -18.29 4.22 -2.48
C VAL A 90 -18.78 4.65 -1.12
N ARG A 91 -20.07 5.02 -1.02
CA ARG A 91 -20.70 5.29 0.27
C ARG A 91 -20.83 4.00 1.08
N ARG A 92 -20.52 4.08 2.36
CA ARG A 92 -20.72 3.00 3.34
C ARG A 92 -21.72 3.44 4.40
N ASP A 93 -22.42 2.46 4.94
CA ASP A 93 -23.39 2.68 6.00
C ASP A 93 -22.67 2.84 7.36
N ASP A 94 -21.56 2.12 7.56
CA ASP A 94 -20.77 2.11 8.79
C ASP A 94 -19.26 2.34 8.56
N ALA A 95 -18.54 2.67 9.64
CA ALA A 95 -17.09 2.78 9.67
C ALA A 95 -16.43 1.39 9.60
N ILE A 96 -15.77 1.09 8.48
CA ILE A 96 -15.02 -0.16 8.30
C ILE A 96 -13.58 0.05 8.75
N THR A 97 -13.21 -0.57 9.86
CA THR A 97 -11.85 -0.51 10.46
C THR A 97 -11.06 -1.80 10.26
N GLU A 98 -11.73 -2.90 9.91
CA GLU A 98 -11.09 -4.20 9.77
C GLU A 98 -10.18 -4.29 8.54
N PRO A 99 -9.05 -5.02 8.62
CA PRO A 99 -8.16 -5.19 7.48
C PRO A 99 -8.83 -5.97 6.34
N SER A 100 -8.64 -5.49 5.11
CA SER A 100 -9.13 -6.11 3.89
C SER A 100 -8.54 -7.50 3.67
N GLN A 101 -9.27 -8.37 2.96
CA GLN A 101 -8.74 -9.65 2.48
C GLN A 101 -7.49 -9.45 1.62
N LEU A 102 -7.38 -8.31 0.92
CA LEU A 102 -6.24 -7.98 0.09
C LEU A 102 -4.98 -7.71 0.91
N ALA A 103 -5.11 -6.99 2.03
CA ALA A 103 -4.01 -6.79 2.99
C ALA A 103 -3.61 -8.12 3.64
N LYS A 104 -4.59 -8.88 4.16
CA LYS A 104 -4.35 -10.22 4.78
C LYS A 104 -3.59 -11.16 3.84
N SER A 105 -4.00 -11.22 2.56
CA SER A 105 -3.36 -12.07 1.56
C SER A 105 -1.96 -11.59 1.16
N ALA A 106 -1.69 -10.29 1.23
CA ALA A 106 -0.38 -9.72 0.95
C ALA A 106 0.61 -10.07 2.07
N ASP A 107 0.18 -9.96 3.33
CA ASP A 107 0.98 -10.33 4.50
C ASP A 107 1.29 -11.83 4.51
N GLU A 108 0.30 -12.68 4.23
CA GLU A 108 0.51 -14.14 4.15
C GLU A 108 1.51 -14.51 3.04
N LYS A 109 1.44 -13.86 1.87
CA LYS A 109 2.40 -14.06 0.79
C LYS A 109 3.80 -13.54 1.13
N ARG A 110 3.90 -12.42 1.86
CA ARG A 110 5.19 -11.89 2.35
C ARG A 110 5.80 -12.84 3.38
N ALA A 111 5.01 -13.34 4.33
CA ALA A 111 5.44 -14.30 5.34
C ALA A 111 5.96 -15.61 4.71
N ARG A 112 5.31 -16.11 3.65
CA ARG A 112 5.77 -17.30 2.91
C ARG A 112 7.02 -17.07 2.05
N LYS A 113 7.33 -15.82 1.68
CA LYS A 113 8.46 -15.45 0.81
C LYS A 113 9.69 -14.94 1.57
N ALA A 114 9.62 -14.76 2.89
CA ALA A 114 10.79 -14.42 3.69
C ALA A 114 11.82 -15.57 3.58
N PRO A 115 13.02 -15.34 3.00
CA PRO A 115 14.03 -16.36 2.93
C PRO A 115 14.63 -16.55 4.33
N ARG A 116 14.71 -17.82 4.70
CA ARG A 116 15.68 -18.38 5.65
C ARG A 116 17.09 -18.00 5.16
N SER A 117 17.60 -16.83 5.54
CA SER A 117 18.99 -16.42 5.33
C SER A 117 19.75 -16.75 6.61
N GLU A 118 20.56 -17.80 6.50
CA GLU A 118 21.80 -18.08 7.23
C GLU A 118 21.72 -18.35 8.74
N ASN A 119 21.21 -19.54 9.09
CA ASN A 119 21.90 -20.40 10.06
C ASN A 119 22.43 -21.62 9.28
N SER A 120 23.62 -21.48 8.70
CA SER A 120 24.49 -22.62 8.43
C SER A 120 25.61 -22.51 9.45
N ASP A 121 25.34 -23.07 10.62
CA ASP A 121 26.32 -23.23 11.69
C ASP A 121 27.52 -24.06 11.18
N ASN A 122 28.69 -23.49 11.42
CA ASN A 122 29.89 -24.12 11.97
C ASN A 122 29.84 -25.65 12.22
N ASP A 123 30.71 -26.40 11.54
CA ASP A 123 31.39 -27.63 12.00
C ASP A 123 32.66 -27.78 11.12
N GLN A 124 33.79 -27.30 11.63
CA GLN A 124 34.91 -28.09 12.19
C GLN A 124 35.61 -29.00 11.18
N ASP A 125 36.89 -28.74 10.93
CA ASP A 125 37.91 -29.74 11.21
C ASP A 125 39.28 -29.09 11.42
N ASP A 126 39.84 -29.45 12.57
CA ASP A 126 41.07 -29.06 13.21
C ASP A 126 42.07 -30.19 12.94
N GLU A 127 43.12 -29.96 12.15
CA GLU A 127 44.29 -30.84 12.14
C GLU A 127 45.58 -30.00 12.15
N SER A 128 46.07 -29.77 13.36
CA SER A 128 47.48 -29.57 13.66
C SER A 128 48.24 -30.90 13.61
N ASN A 129 49.36 -30.95 12.88
CA ASN A 129 50.63 -31.64 13.20
C ASN A 129 51.60 -31.29 12.05
N ASP A 130 52.63 -30.47 12.26
CA ASP A 130 53.95 -30.83 12.79
C ASP A 130 54.60 -32.00 12.02
N ASP A 131 55.60 -31.69 11.16
CA ASP A 131 57.01 -32.12 11.31
C ASP A 131 57.79 -32.12 9.96
N SER A 132 58.93 -31.42 9.98
CA SER A 132 60.26 -31.79 9.46
C SER A 132 60.59 -31.99 7.96
N ASP A 133 61.60 -31.20 7.54
CA ASP A 133 62.77 -31.50 6.69
C ASP A 133 62.63 -32.15 5.29
N GLU A 134 63.04 -31.40 4.25
CA GLU A 134 64.23 -31.70 3.40
C GLU A 134 64.65 -30.53 2.49
#